data_AF-A0A6G0SVS4-F1
#
_entry.id   AF-A0A6G0SVS4-F1
#
_cell.length_a   1.000
_cell.length_b   1.000
_cell.length_c   1.000
_cell.angle_alpha   90.00
_cell.angle_beta   90.00
_cell.angle_gamma   90.00
#
_symmetry.space_group_name_H-M   'P 1'
#
loop_
_entity.id
_entity.type
_entity.pdbx_description
1 polymer ?
#
loop_
_entity_poly.entity_id
_entity_poly.type
_entity_poly.pdbx_seq_one_letter_code
_entity_poly.pdbx_strand_id
1 'polypeptide(L)'
;MNTLPNRRLTSRDIIKYVAKFNISHFRGVFSRDNLPKKPLAIECGILNLDVSYGNGSNWVAFYKIKDKVEYFDSFGDLPLQIELQNYFKGNKIKSNYTNYQDFNSFKCGHLCLNFLQCKNHLSGNTTTLSVHYCPPIDVYDDSEIALLNLQTYNTFENINETNNNFEIYLENSDRLLNHNKFPICSITLKKGCYDIKDIKNQILTQIDDFNNDNDYFGIKSTEKITFDIGINQIDFRTTIFSNGTIRFNVNNSIGPLLGFEIKNYEPRMHIDGHRSQKVTNLISVNSIKVMCNIAQGSFNNHMPSHSIYELSPTENIGTKLIQSPTNLIYYKLNK
;
A
#
# COMPACT_ATOMS: atom_id res chain seq x y z
N MET A 1 -3.06 -21.74 -18.82
CA MET A 1 -2.42 -21.25 -20.05
C MET A 1 -3.41 -20.41 -20.83
N ASN A 2 -3.21 -19.09 -20.92
CA ASN A 2 -3.99 -18.23 -21.81
C ASN A 2 -3.19 -18.04 -23.08
N THR A 3 -3.23 -19.02 -23.97
CA THR A 3 -2.50 -18.96 -25.25
C THR A 3 -3.11 -17.88 -26.13
N LEU A 4 -2.30 -16.91 -26.53
CA LEU A 4 -2.65 -15.97 -27.60
C LEU A 4 -3.03 -16.76 -28.87
N PRO A 5 -3.92 -16.23 -29.73
CA PRO A 5 -4.39 -16.97 -30.89
C PRO A 5 -3.25 -17.17 -31.89
N ASN A 6 -3.21 -18.33 -32.55
CA ASN A 6 -2.18 -18.68 -33.54
C ASN A 6 -2.47 -18.04 -34.92
N ARG A 7 -2.61 -16.71 -34.94
CA ARG A 7 -2.86 -15.87 -36.13
C ARG A 7 -2.47 -14.43 -35.84
N ARG A 8 -2.37 -13.57 -36.86
CA ARG A 8 -2.19 -12.12 -36.68
C ARG A 8 -3.22 -11.53 -35.72
N LEU A 9 -2.78 -10.64 -34.84
CA LEU A 9 -3.67 -9.91 -33.93
C LEU A 9 -4.25 -8.67 -34.60
N THR A 10 -5.54 -8.47 -34.40
CA THR A 10 -6.25 -7.23 -34.74
C THR A 10 -6.18 -6.25 -33.56
N SER A 11 -6.51 -4.97 -33.77
CA SER A 11 -6.61 -3.99 -32.67
C SER A 11 -7.60 -4.44 -31.59
N ARG A 12 -8.70 -5.12 -31.97
CA ARG A 12 -9.68 -5.69 -31.03
C ARG A 12 -9.08 -6.82 -30.20
N ASP A 13 -8.26 -7.67 -30.80
CA ASP A 13 -7.54 -8.71 -30.06
C ASP A 13 -6.57 -8.09 -29.06
N ILE A 14 -5.79 -7.09 -29.49
CA ILE A 14 -4.83 -6.38 -28.63
C ILE A 14 -5.55 -5.77 -27.42
N ILE A 15 -6.64 -5.01 -27.63
CA ILE A 15 -7.40 -4.40 -26.53
C ILE A 15 -7.94 -5.47 -25.58
N LYS A 16 -8.46 -6.59 -26.11
CA LYS A 16 -8.93 -7.72 -25.31
C LYS A 16 -7.82 -8.29 -24.43
N TYR A 17 -6.62 -8.49 -24.99
CA TYR A 17 -5.50 -9.08 -24.27
C TYR A 17 -4.81 -8.11 -23.30
N VAL A 18 -4.79 -6.80 -23.60
CA VAL A 18 -4.38 -5.76 -22.65
C VAL A 18 -5.21 -5.83 -21.38
N ALA A 19 -6.54 -5.88 -21.52
CA ALA A 19 -7.44 -6.02 -20.39
C ALA A 19 -7.21 -7.36 -19.66
N LYS A 20 -7.03 -8.45 -20.40
CA LYS A 20 -6.78 -9.78 -19.84
C LYS A 20 -5.44 -9.90 -19.09
N PHE A 21 -4.42 -9.16 -19.52
CA PHE A 21 -3.09 -9.15 -18.92
C PHE A 21 -2.91 -8.04 -17.88
N ASN A 22 -3.97 -7.28 -17.58
CA ASN A 22 -3.93 -6.13 -16.67
C ASN A 22 -2.77 -5.17 -16.97
N ILE A 23 -2.54 -4.88 -18.25
CA ILE A 23 -1.47 -3.95 -18.65
C ILE A 23 -1.83 -2.54 -18.18
N SER A 24 -1.07 -2.06 -17.19
CA SER A 24 -1.29 -0.75 -16.57
C SER A 24 -0.83 0.40 -17.48
N HIS A 25 -1.47 1.56 -17.32
CA HIS A 25 -1.17 2.78 -18.10
C HIS A 25 -1.27 2.62 -19.62
N PHE A 26 -2.06 1.65 -20.10
CA PHE A 26 -2.28 1.44 -21.53
C PHE A 26 -3.10 2.60 -22.12
N ARG A 27 -2.43 3.38 -22.98
CA ARG A 27 -2.95 4.57 -23.63
C ARG A 27 -3.88 4.24 -24.79
N GLY A 28 -3.60 3.15 -25.51
CA GLY A 28 -4.40 2.71 -26.64
C GLY A 28 -3.61 1.98 -27.72
N VAL A 29 -4.36 1.58 -28.74
CA VAL A 29 -3.83 1.07 -30.01
C VAL A 29 -3.99 2.17 -31.04
N PHE A 30 -2.90 2.55 -31.71
CA PHE A 30 -2.87 3.68 -32.64
C PHE A 30 -2.40 3.25 -34.03
N SER A 31 -2.74 4.01 -35.06
CA SER A 31 -2.03 4.02 -36.34
C SER A 31 -0.97 5.13 -36.33
N ARG A 32 0.01 5.08 -37.24
CA ARG A 32 1.15 6.02 -37.26
C ARG A 32 0.74 7.50 -37.29
N ASP A 33 -0.38 7.78 -37.95
CA ASP A 33 -0.96 9.10 -38.20
C ASP A 33 -1.97 9.56 -37.14
N ASN A 34 -2.31 8.70 -36.18
CA ASN A 34 -3.36 8.95 -35.19
C ASN A 34 -2.86 8.83 -33.73
N LEU A 35 -1.61 9.25 -33.49
CA LEU A 35 -1.07 9.38 -32.14
C LEU A 35 -1.75 10.56 -31.40
N PRO A 36 -1.87 10.50 -30.06
CA PRO A 36 -2.37 11.62 -29.28
C PRO A 36 -1.51 12.89 -29.46
N LYS A 37 -2.06 14.06 -29.13
CA LYS A 37 -1.34 15.34 -29.28
C LYS A 37 -0.09 15.49 -28.42
N LYS A 38 -0.09 14.90 -27.21
CA LYS A 38 1.02 14.98 -26.25
C LYS A 38 1.16 13.67 -25.46
N PRO A 39 2.39 13.29 -25.08
CA PRO A 39 2.63 12.15 -24.24
C PRO A 39 2.30 12.42 -22.76
N LEU A 40 1.86 11.39 -22.04
CA LEU A 40 1.68 11.44 -20.58
C LEU A 40 2.98 11.18 -19.83
N ALA A 41 3.01 11.48 -18.53
CA ALA A 41 4.19 11.21 -17.69
C ALA A 41 4.51 9.70 -17.62
N ILE A 42 3.48 8.85 -17.53
CA ILE A 42 3.58 7.39 -17.59
C ILE A 42 2.50 6.90 -18.55
N GLU A 43 2.90 6.20 -19.60
CA GLU A 43 1.98 5.59 -20.56
C GLU A 43 2.64 4.46 -21.33
N CYS A 44 1.82 3.57 -21.87
CA CYS A 44 2.27 2.58 -22.84
C CYS A 44 1.24 2.40 -23.96
N GLY A 45 1.66 1.90 -25.10
CA GLY A 45 0.75 1.74 -26.23
C GLY A 45 1.33 0.82 -27.30
N ILE A 46 0.45 0.41 -28.21
CA ILE A 46 0.82 -0.36 -29.38
C ILE A 46 0.46 0.45 -30.61
N LEU A 47 1.42 0.63 -31.51
CA LEU A 47 1.29 1.40 -32.73
C LEU A 47 1.32 0.45 -33.93
N ASN A 48 0.40 0.62 -34.87
CA ASN A 48 0.53 0.08 -36.20
C ASN A 48 1.38 1.04 -37.05
N LEU A 49 2.41 0.52 -37.72
CA LEU A 49 3.24 1.32 -38.62
C LEU A 49 2.52 1.76 -39.90
N ASP A 50 1.29 1.30 -40.13
CA ASP A 50 0.45 1.78 -41.24
C ASP A 50 -0.38 3.01 -40.87
N VAL A 51 -0.92 3.69 -41.89
CA VAL A 51 -1.87 4.80 -41.72
C VAL A 51 -3.27 4.29 -41.36
N SER A 52 -4.10 5.16 -40.78
CA SER A 52 -5.43 4.82 -40.23
C SER A 52 -6.41 4.20 -41.23
N TYR A 53 -6.31 4.56 -42.50
CA TYR A 53 -7.12 4.03 -43.61
C TYR A 53 -6.44 2.87 -44.36
N GLY A 54 -5.26 2.44 -43.92
CA GLY A 54 -4.52 1.30 -44.45
C GLY A 54 -5.00 -0.03 -43.87
N ASN A 55 -4.51 -1.12 -44.44
CA ASN A 55 -4.87 -2.48 -44.01
C ASN A 55 -4.03 -2.97 -42.81
N GLY A 56 -3.02 -2.20 -42.39
CA GLY A 56 -2.11 -2.54 -41.30
C GLY A 56 -0.86 -3.29 -41.79
N SER A 57 0.31 -2.93 -41.25
CA SER A 57 1.60 -3.47 -41.69
C SER A 57 2.35 -4.22 -40.58
N ASN A 58 2.80 -3.51 -39.56
CA ASN A 58 3.57 -4.06 -38.44
C ASN A 58 3.11 -3.43 -37.12
N TRP A 59 3.12 -4.22 -36.04
CA TRP A 59 2.84 -3.74 -34.70
C TRP A 59 4.15 -3.48 -33.97
N VAL A 60 4.25 -2.31 -33.33
CA VAL A 60 5.36 -1.92 -32.45
C VAL A 60 4.79 -1.41 -31.14
N ALA A 61 5.57 -1.48 -30.06
CA ALA A 61 5.12 -1.04 -28.74
C ALA A 61 6.02 0.04 -28.17
N PHE A 62 5.47 0.88 -27.30
CA PHE A 62 6.25 1.83 -26.52
C PHE A 62 5.81 1.79 -25.06
N TYR A 63 6.76 2.05 -24.18
CA TYR A 63 6.54 2.21 -22.75
C TYR A 63 7.33 3.42 -22.25
N LYS A 64 6.65 4.36 -21.58
CA LYS A 64 7.22 5.63 -21.14
C LYS A 64 7.09 5.79 -19.62
N ILE A 65 8.19 6.19 -18.99
CA ILE A 65 8.24 6.69 -17.62
C ILE A 65 9.05 7.98 -17.59
N LYS A 66 8.41 9.09 -17.20
CA LYS A 66 9.01 10.43 -17.10
C LYS A 66 9.71 10.83 -18.40
N ASP A 67 11.03 11.02 -18.38
CA ASP A 67 11.83 11.41 -19.54
C ASP A 67 12.29 10.22 -20.40
N LYS A 68 12.14 8.98 -19.92
CA LYS A 68 12.62 7.76 -20.59
C LYS A 68 11.50 7.08 -21.37
N VAL A 69 11.80 6.70 -22.61
CA VAL A 69 10.91 5.93 -23.49
C VAL A 69 11.65 4.68 -23.95
N GLU A 70 11.04 3.53 -23.73
CA GLU A 70 11.46 2.27 -24.33
C GLU A 70 10.58 1.97 -25.53
N TYR A 71 11.19 1.79 -26.68
CA TYR A 71 10.56 1.41 -27.93
C TYR A 71 10.89 -0.04 -28.25
N PHE A 72 9.88 -0.79 -28.67
CA PHE A 72 9.99 -2.19 -29.03
C PHE A 72 9.45 -2.42 -30.44
N ASP A 73 10.33 -2.91 -31.31
CA ASP A 73 10.00 -3.46 -32.62
C ASP A 73 10.53 -4.89 -32.70
N SER A 74 9.66 -5.85 -32.99
CA SER A 74 10.04 -7.27 -33.03
C SER A 74 11.11 -7.60 -34.08
N PHE A 75 11.35 -6.75 -35.08
CA PHE A 75 12.46 -6.95 -36.02
C PHE A 75 13.81 -6.48 -35.49
N GLY A 76 13.83 -5.55 -34.53
CA GLY A 76 15.05 -4.97 -33.97
C GLY A 76 15.89 -4.15 -34.95
N ASP A 77 16.75 -3.29 -34.42
CA ASP A 77 17.76 -2.52 -35.18
C ASP A 77 17.20 -1.72 -36.38
N LEU A 78 15.94 -1.31 -36.30
CA LEU A 78 15.28 -0.49 -37.31
C LEU A 78 15.26 0.99 -36.87
N PRO A 79 15.37 1.94 -37.81
CA PRO A 79 15.26 3.35 -37.51
C PRO A 79 13.87 3.69 -36.94
N LEU A 80 13.85 4.51 -35.89
CA LEU A 80 12.62 4.93 -35.25
C LEU A 80 11.79 5.80 -36.19
N GLN A 81 10.49 5.55 -36.28
CA GLN A 81 9.59 6.35 -37.13
C GLN A 81 9.55 7.83 -36.71
N ILE A 82 9.49 8.73 -37.68
CA ILE A 82 9.56 10.17 -37.44
C ILE A 82 8.36 10.67 -36.61
N GLU A 83 7.20 10.06 -36.76
CA GLU A 83 5.99 10.39 -36.00
C GLU A 83 6.18 10.10 -34.51
N LEU A 84 6.84 8.98 -34.17
CA LEU A 84 7.17 8.64 -32.78
C LEU A 84 8.27 9.54 -32.21
N GLN A 85 9.28 9.89 -33.01
CA GLN A 85 10.30 10.87 -32.63
C GLN A 85 9.67 12.23 -32.30
N ASN A 86 8.70 12.67 -33.12
CA ASN A 86 7.97 13.91 -32.90
C ASN A 86 7.06 13.84 -31.67
N TYR A 87 6.36 12.71 -31.48
CA TYR A 87 5.49 12.51 -30.32
C TYR A 87 6.26 12.54 -29.00
N PHE A 88 7.46 11.95 -28.97
CA PHE A 88 8.35 11.91 -27.80
C PHE A 88 9.49 12.93 -27.87
N LYS A 89 9.29 14.05 -28.56
CA LYS A 89 10.32 15.08 -28.70
C LYS A 89 10.78 15.58 -27.32
N GLY A 90 12.09 15.48 -27.06
CA GLY A 90 12.70 15.86 -25.78
C GLY A 90 12.81 14.70 -24.77
N ASN A 91 12.33 13.51 -25.08
CA ASN A 91 12.54 12.30 -24.29
C ASN A 91 13.77 11.51 -24.74
N LYS A 92 14.33 10.71 -23.83
CA LYS A 92 15.41 9.76 -24.11
C LYS A 92 14.79 8.44 -24.57
N ILE A 93 14.85 8.18 -25.87
CA ILE A 93 14.27 6.98 -26.49
C ILE A 93 15.36 5.90 -26.60
N LYS A 94 15.05 4.69 -26.14
CA LYS A 94 15.89 3.49 -26.30
C LYS A 94 15.11 2.43 -27.07
N SER A 95 15.66 1.98 -28.19
CA SER A 95 15.11 0.90 -29.00
C SER A 95 15.80 -0.43 -28.71
N ASN A 96 15.14 -1.54 -29.01
CA ASN A 96 15.79 -2.85 -29.03
C ASN A 96 16.61 -3.06 -30.31
N TYR A 97 17.76 -3.72 -30.16
CA TYR A 97 18.64 -4.11 -31.27
C TYR A 97 18.38 -5.54 -31.73
N THR A 98 17.94 -6.40 -30.81
CA THR A 98 17.72 -7.82 -31.08
C THR A 98 16.48 -8.04 -31.93
N ASN A 99 16.62 -8.89 -32.96
CA ASN A 99 15.50 -9.41 -33.75
C ASN A 99 14.83 -10.58 -33.00
N TYR A 100 13.51 -10.53 -32.88
CA TYR A 100 12.68 -11.53 -32.21
C TYR A 100 11.66 -12.20 -33.17
N GLN A 101 11.66 -11.87 -34.47
CA GLN A 101 10.78 -12.50 -35.44
C GLN A 101 11.34 -12.50 -36.87
N ASP A 102 11.02 -13.57 -37.60
CA ASP A 102 11.29 -13.68 -39.04
C ASP A 102 10.32 -12.84 -39.89
N PHE A 103 10.74 -12.46 -41.10
CA PHE A 103 9.98 -11.60 -42.03
C PHE A 103 8.57 -12.11 -42.41
N ASN A 104 8.32 -13.42 -42.32
CA ASN A 104 7.02 -14.03 -42.63
C ASN A 104 6.19 -14.41 -41.39
N SER A 105 6.65 -14.03 -40.20
CA SER A 105 5.97 -14.30 -38.94
C SER A 105 4.79 -13.35 -38.71
N PHE A 106 3.76 -13.83 -38.00
CA PHE A 106 2.61 -13.02 -37.57
C PHE A 106 2.69 -12.56 -36.10
N LYS A 107 3.86 -12.73 -35.47
CA LYS A 107 4.03 -12.60 -34.01
C LYS A 107 4.24 -11.17 -33.50
N CYS A 108 4.36 -10.15 -34.36
CA CYS A 108 4.67 -8.77 -33.92
C CYS A 108 3.70 -8.25 -32.86
N GLY A 109 2.38 -8.45 -33.05
CA GLY A 109 1.37 -8.06 -32.07
C GLY A 109 1.46 -8.85 -30.75
N HIS A 110 1.78 -10.14 -30.82
CA HIS A 110 2.01 -10.98 -29.65
C HIS A 110 3.22 -10.52 -28.85
N LEU A 111 4.33 -10.26 -29.56
CA LEU A 111 5.57 -9.78 -28.98
C LEU A 111 5.41 -8.38 -28.36
N CYS A 112 4.57 -7.52 -28.95
CA CYS A 112 4.22 -6.22 -28.38
C CYS A 112 3.45 -6.36 -27.06
N LEU A 113 2.42 -7.21 -27.01
CA LEU A 113 1.67 -7.49 -25.78
C LEU A 113 2.59 -8.05 -24.69
N ASN A 114 3.47 -8.95 -25.09
CA ASN A 114 4.45 -9.57 -24.23
C ASN A 114 5.44 -8.55 -23.64
N PHE A 115 6.02 -7.70 -24.48
CA PHE A 115 6.88 -6.59 -24.06
C PHE A 115 6.19 -5.71 -23.02
N LEU A 116 4.96 -5.30 -23.28
CA LEU A 116 4.19 -4.44 -22.35
C LEU A 116 3.82 -5.16 -21.05
N GLN A 117 3.49 -6.45 -21.11
CA GLN A 117 3.23 -7.26 -19.92
C GLN A 117 4.47 -7.34 -19.01
N CYS A 118 5.66 -7.45 -19.58
CA CYS A 118 6.92 -7.41 -18.83
C CYS A 118 7.22 -6.05 -18.18
N LYS A 119 6.51 -4.99 -18.56
CA LYS A 119 6.60 -3.65 -17.95
C LYS A 119 5.57 -3.40 -16.86
N ASN A 120 4.80 -4.42 -16.48
CA ASN A 120 3.89 -4.32 -15.35
C ASN A 120 4.66 -4.12 -14.05
N HIS A 121 4.42 -2.99 -13.39
CA HIS A 121 4.80 -2.80 -12.01
C HIS A 121 3.88 -3.60 -11.10
N LEU A 122 4.44 -4.30 -10.11
CA LEU A 122 3.65 -4.87 -9.03
C LEU A 122 3.17 -3.73 -8.14
N SER A 123 1.88 -3.42 -8.22
CA SER A 123 1.20 -2.46 -7.35
C SER A 123 -0.17 -3.00 -6.92
N GLY A 124 -0.61 -2.62 -5.73
CA GLY A 124 -1.86 -3.07 -5.17
C GLY A 124 -1.99 -2.68 -3.70
N ASN A 125 -3.13 -3.03 -3.10
CA ASN A 125 -3.45 -2.82 -1.69
C ASN A 125 -3.41 -4.14 -0.87
N THR A 126 -2.85 -5.20 -1.45
CA THR A 126 -2.72 -6.52 -0.84
C THR A 126 -1.27 -6.81 -0.45
N THR A 127 -1.08 -7.67 0.55
CA THR A 127 0.26 -8.16 0.96
C THR A 127 0.87 -9.13 -0.06
N THR A 128 0.03 -9.74 -0.91
CA THR A 128 0.46 -10.60 -2.01
C THR A 128 0.19 -9.92 -3.34
N LEU A 129 1.26 -9.65 -4.10
CA LEU A 129 1.20 -9.14 -5.46
C LEU A 129 1.74 -10.22 -6.41
N SER A 130 1.07 -10.41 -7.54
CA SER A 130 1.46 -11.40 -8.54
C SER A 130 1.37 -10.81 -9.94
N VAL A 131 2.34 -11.15 -10.78
CA VAL A 131 2.33 -10.83 -12.20
C VAL A 131 2.59 -12.10 -13.00
N HIS A 132 1.94 -12.21 -14.15
CA HIS A 132 2.25 -13.23 -15.13
C HIS A 132 3.09 -12.58 -16.23
N TYR A 133 4.18 -13.24 -16.61
CA TYR A 133 4.99 -12.86 -17.76
C TYR A 133 4.62 -13.72 -18.97
N CYS A 134 4.37 -13.09 -20.11
CA CYS A 134 4.27 -13.76 -21.42
C CYS A 134 5.23 -13.00 -22.37
N PRO A 135 6.16 -13.65 -23.09
CA PRO A 135 6.52 -15.06 -22.89
C PRO A 135 7.00 -15.27 -21.44
N PRO A 136 7.08 -16.52 -20.96
CA PRO A 136 7.73 -16.81 -19.69
C PRO A 136 9.09 -16.13 -19.62
N ILE A 137 9.50 -15.72 -18.42
CA ILE A 137 10.88 -15.24 -18.22
C ILE A 137 11.79 -16.45 -18.45
N ASP A 138 12.71 -16.32 -19.41
CA ASP A 138 13.79 -17.29 -19.58
C ASP A 138 14.77 -17.14 -18.42
N VAL A 139 14.81 -18.14 -17.55
CA VAL A 139 15.71 -18.19 -16.39
C VAL A 139 16.91 -19.07 -16.74
N TYR A 140 18.08 -18.43 -16.86
CA TYR A 140 19.36 -19.08 -17.10
C TYR A 140 20.11 -19.36 -15.77
N ASP A 141 21.22 -20.11 -15.83
CA ASP A 141 22.00 -20.50 -14.64
C ASP A 141 22.62 -19.32 -13.87
N ASP A 142 22.81 -18.19 -14.55
CA ASP A 142 23.34 -16.93 -14.03
C ASP A 142 22.23 -15.89 -13.77
N SER A 143 20.95 -16.28 -13.87
CA SER A 143 19.84 -15.36 -13.65
C SER A 143 19.63 -15.09 -12.16
N GLU A 144 19.56 -13.80 -11.84
CA GLU A 144 19.47 -13.29 -10.47
C GLU A 144 18.34 -12.28 -10.32
N ILE A 145 17.87 -12.11 -9.09
CA ILE A 145 16.88 -11.11 -8.70
C ILE A 145 17.35 -10.31 -7.49
N ALA A 146 17.07 -9.01 -7.51
CA ALA A 146 17.31 -8.10 -6.40
C ALA A 146 16.13 -7.14 -6.24
N LEU A 147 15.87 -6.70 -5.00
CA LEU A 147 14.90 -5.63 -4.75
C LEU A 147 15.50 -4.28 -5.11
N LEU A 148 14.91 -3.58 -6.08
CA LEU A 148 15.36 -2.24 -6.48
C LEU A 148 14.71 -1.13 -5.63
N ASN A 149 13.41 -1.24 -5.36
CA ASN A 149 12.65 -0.22 -4.64
C ASN A 149 11.34 -0.80 -4.12
N LEU A 150 11.02 -0.52 -2.86
CA LEU A 150 9.74 -0.80 -2.21
C LEU A 150 9.09 0.52 -1.80
N GLN A 151 7.81 0.69 -2.13
CA GLN A 151 7.01 1.82 -1.68
C GLN A 151 5.71 1.31 -1.07
N THR A 152 5.45 1.67 0.18
CA THR A 152 4.23 1.33 0.91
C THR A 152 3.84 2.46 1.84
N TYR A 153 2.67 2.38 2.47
CA TYR A 153 2.26 3.30 3.53
C TYR A 153 2.33 2.59 4.88
N ASN A 154 2.80 3.30 5.91
CA ASN A 154 2.84 2.78 7.27
C ASN A 154 1.46 2.88 7.92
N THR A 155 0.53 2.02 7.48
CA THR A 155 -0.88 2.00 7.92
C THR A 155 -1.24 0.67 8.59
N PHE A 156 -0.30 0.07 9.31
CA PHE A 156 -0.55 -1.19 10.01
C PHE A 156 -1.49 -0.96 11.19
N GLU A 157 -2.58 -1.73 11.24
CA GLU A 157 -3.60 -1.62 12.28
C GLU A 157 -2.96 -1.78 13.66
N ASN A 158 -3.13 -0.78 14.52
CA ASN A 158 -2.69 -0.85 15.93
C ASN A 158 -3.87 -1.02 16.88
N ILE A 159 -5.06 -0.54 16.48
CA ILE A 159 -6.33 -0.81 17.16
C ILE A 159 -7.14 -1.82 16.35
N ASN A 160 -7.59 -2.88 17.02
CA ASN A 160 -8.40 -3.97 16.46
C ASN A 160 -9.44 -4.45 17.47
N GLU A 161 -10.16 -5.51 17.14
CA GLU A 161 -11.28 -6.04 17.93
C GLU A 161 -10.89 -6.51 19.34
N THR A 162 -9.60 -6.68 19.63
CA THR A 162 -9.08 -7.20 20.91
C THR A 162 -8.53 -6.12 21.85
N ASN A 163 -8.41 -4.87 21.41
CA ASN A 163 -7.72 -3.82 22.17
C ASN A 163 -8.27 -2.39 21.93
N ASN A 164 -9.58 -2.24 21.85
CA ASN A 164 -10.24 -1.01 21.43
C ASN A 164 -11.21 -0.39 22.45
N ASN A 165 -11.32 -0.90 23.67
CA ASN A 165 -12.36 -0.48 24.60
C ASN A 165 -11.81 0.00 25.96
N PHE A 166 -12.50 0.93 26.60
CA PHE A 166 -12.36 1.25 28.02
C PHE A 166 -13.59 2.04 28.51
N GLU A 167 -13.73 2.21 29.82
CA GLU A 167 -14.86 2.95 30.39
C GLU A 167 -14.37 4.09 31.29
N ILE A 168 -15.15 5.16 31.35
CA ILE A 168 -14.98 6.24 32.32
C ILE A 168 -16.28 6.37 33.11
N TYR A 169 -16.20 6.36 34.43
CA TYR A 169 -17.37 6.62 35.27
C TYR A 169 -17.13 7.82 36.19
N LEU A 170 -18.17 8.64 36.38
CA LEU A 170 -18.13 9.76 37.33
C LEU A 170 -18.68 9.29 38.67
N GLU A 171 -17.89 9.47 39.73
CA GLU A 171 -18.39 9.31 41.08
C GLU A 171 -19.21 10.54 41.45
N ASN A 172 -20.55 10.39 41.52
CA ASN A 172 -21.41 11.46 41.99
C ASN A 172 -21.08 11.78 43.46
N SER A 173 -20.77 13.04 43.74
CA SER A 173 -20.53 13.55 45.10
C SER A 173 -21.81 13.52 45.96
N ASP A 174 -22.98 13.57 45.34
CA ASP A 174 -24.28 13.45 46.01
C ASP A 174 -24.70 11.98 46.19
N ARG A 175 -24.35 11.41 47.35
CA ARG A 175 -24.77 10.08 47.84
C ARG A 175 -26.28 9.94 48.15
N LEU A 176 -27.12 10.80 47.59
CA LEU A 176 -28.55 10.79 47.84
C LEU A 176 -29.26 10.34 46.56
N LEU A 177 -29.56 9.04 46.49
CA LEU A 177 -30.80 8.43 45.96
C LEU A 177 -30.52 6.98 45.50
N ASN A 178 -30.73 6.03 46.41
CA ASN A 178 -31.33 4.68 46.27
C ASN A 178 -31.09 3.75 45.06
N HIS A 179 -30.22 4.09 44.11
CA HIS A 179 -29.78 3.19 43.05
C HIS A 179 -28.29 3.41 42.83
N ASN A 180 -27.46 2.45 43.26
CA ASN A 180 -26.00 2.39 43.07
C ASN A 180 -25.60 2.34 41.57
N LYS A 181 -26.01 3.31 40.76
CA LYS A 181 -25.74 3.41 39.33
C LYS A 181 -25.05 4.74 39.07
N PHE A 182 -23.78 4.65 38.69
CA PHE A 182 -22.99 5.78 38.26
C PHE A 182 -23.13 5.94 36.74
N PRO A 183 -23.12 7.17 36.19
CA PRO A 183 -23.03 7.36 34.74
C PRO A 183 -21.72 6.74 34.22
N ILE A 184 -21.82 5.83 33.26
CA ILE A 184 -20.69 5.14 32.63
C ILE A 184 -20.63 5.54 31.16
N CYS A 185 -19.53 6.18 30.76
CA CYS A 185 -19.19 6.42 29.37
C CYS A 185 -18.32 5.27 28.86
N SER A 186 -18.91 4.39 28.05
CA SER A 186 -18.19 3.31 27.37
C SER A 186 -17.59 3.85 26.08
N ILE A 187 -16.27 3.73 25.92
CA ILE A 187 -15.52 4.28 24.78
C ILE A 187 -14.97 3.13 23.96
N THR A 188 -15.45 3.00 22.73
CA THR A 188 -14.99 1.96 21.79
C THR A 188 -14.39 2.61 20.55
N LEU A 189 -13.09 2.38 20.33
CA LEU A 189 -12.38 2.90 19.17
C LEU A 189 -12.62 2.03 17.94
N LYS A 190 -12.66 2.67 16.78
CA LYS A 190 -12.77 1.96 15.50
C LYS A 190 -11.47 1.23 15.22
N LYS A 191 -11.58 0.11 14.50
CA LYS A 191 -10.43 -0.64 14.01
C LYS A 191 -9.64 0.21 12.99
N GLY A 192 -8.32 0.27 13.13
CA GLY A 192 -7.47 1.05 12.22
C GLY A 192 -6.06 1.32 12.76
N CYS A 193 -5.38 2.23 12.07
CA CYS A 193 -4.03 2.67 12.37
C CYS A 193 -4.09 4.14 12.81
N TYR A 194 -3.73 4.42 14.06
CA TYR A 194 -3.92 5.72 14.69
C TYR A 194 -2.68 6.17 15.45
N ASP A 195 -2.35 7.45 15.37
CA ASP A 195 -1.43 8.04 16.32
C ASP A 195 -2.15 8.41 17.64
N ILE A 196 -1.42 8.93 18.63
CA ILE A 196 -2.02 9.31 19.92
C ILE A 196 -3.04 10.46 19.79
N LYS A 197 -2.86 11.33 18.79
CA LYS A 197 -3.72 12.48 18.54
C LYS A 197 -5.05 12.04 17.93
N ASP A 198 -5.00 11.09 17.01
CA ASP A 198 -6.18 10.47 16.40
C ASP A 198 -6.99 9.68 17.45
N ILE A 199 -6.30 8.95 18.32
CA ILE A 199 -6.91 8.26 19.48
C ILE A 199 -7.62 9.29 20.38
N LYS A 200 -6.92 10.36 20.76
CA LYS A 200 -7.50 11.45 21.57
C LYS A 200 -8.77 12.01 20.94
N ASN A 201 -8.73 12.34 19.65
CA ASN A 201 -9.88 12.92 18.96
C ASN A 201 -11.10 11.98 18.95
N GLN A 202 -10.90 10.68 18.70
CA GLN A 202 -12.00 9.71 18.74
C GLN A 202 -12.61 9.56 20.14
N ILE A 203 -11.77 9.58 21.18
CA ILE A 203 -12.23 9.54 22.58
C ILE A 203 -13.05 10.79 22.89
N LEU A 204 -12.54 11.97 22.55
CA LEU A 204 -13.21 13.25 22.82
C LEU A 204 -14.57 13.34 22.12
N THR A 205 -14.70 12.87 20.87
CA THR A 205 -15.99 12.84 20.18
C THR A 205 -17.03 12.02 20.93
N GLN A 206 -16.66 10.81 21.41
CA GLN A 206 -17.58 9.96 22.17
C GLN A 206 -17.95 10.55 23.54
N ILE A 207 -17.00 11.24 24.18
CA ILE A 207 -17.24 11.96 25.43
C ILE A 207 -18.15 13.17 25.23
N ASP A 208 -17.97 13.92 24.14
CA ASP A 208 -18.84 15.05 23.80
C ASP A 208 -20.27 14.57 23.51
N ASP A 209 -20.43 13.47 22.78
CA ASP A 209 -21.74 12.84 22.56
C ASP A 209 -22.39 12.44 23.89
N PHE A 210 -21.64 11.76 24.77
CA PHE A 210 -22.10 11.38 26.10
C PHE A 210 -22.48 12.58 26.97
N ASN A 211 -21.69 13.66 26.94
CA ASN A 211 -21.93 14.87 27.73
C ASN A 211 -23.11 15.71 27.25
N ASN A 212 -23.50 15.56 25.97
CA ASN A 212 -24.63 16.25 25.37
C ASN A 212 -25.92 15.42 25.42
N ASP A 213 -25.80 14.11 25.65
CA ASP A 213 -26.94 13.23 25.87
C ASP A 213 -27.56 13.52 27.25
N ASN A 214 -28.70 14.23 27.24
CA ASN A 214 -29.40 14.69 28.44
C ASN A 214 -30.24 13.59 29.12
N ASP A 215 -30.22 12.34 28.62
CA ASP A 215 -31.22 11.31 28.97
C ASP A 215 -30.64 10.06 29.65
N TYR A 216 -29.41 10.11 30.17
CA TYR A 216 -28.86 9.00 30.94
C TYR A 216 -29.47 8.96 32.35
N PHE A 217 -30.49 8.09 32.54
CA PHE A 217 -31.16 7.77 33.81
C PHE A 217 -31.99 8.88 34.49
N GLY A 218 -32.26 10.01 33.83
CA GLY A 218 -32.97 11.13 34.46
C GLY A 218 -32.21 11.76 35.64
N ILE A 219 -30.93 11.41 35.80
CA ILE A 219 -30.01 11.99 36.78
C ILE A 219 -29.18 13.01 36.00
N LYS A 220 -29.46 14.30 36.19
CA LYS A 220 -28.58 15.36 35.71
C LYS A 220 -27.25 15.25 36.46
N SER A 221 -26.26 14.59 35.89
CA SER A 221 -24.88 14.84 36.28
C SER A 221 -24.63 16.32 36.03
N THR A 222 -24.45 17.10 37.09
CA THR A 222 -24.09 18.53 36.98
C THR A 222 -22.68 18.70 36.43
N GLU A 223 -21.88 17.63 36.46
CA GLU A 223 -20.50 17.57 35.99
C GLU A 223 -20.39 16.79 34.68
N LYS A 224 -19.69 17.38 33.71
CA LYS A 224 -19.37 16.77 32.41
C LYS A 224 -18.06 15.99 32.52
N ILE A 225 -17.95 14.87 31.81
CA ILE A 225 -16.69 14.12 31.71
C ILE A 225 -15.67 14.98 30.94
N THR A 226 -14.48 15.09 31.49
CA THR A 226 -13.31 15.68 30.86
C THR A 226 -12.23 14.60 30.73
N PHE A 227 -11.51 14.63 29.61
CA PHE A 227 -10.46 13.66 29.31
C PHE A 227 -9.35 14.33 28.51
N ASP A 228 -8.11 13.95 28.80
CA ASP A 228 -6.98 14.25 27.93
C ASP A 228 -5.97 13.10 27.93
N ILE A 229 -5.26 12.93 26.82
CA ILE A 229 -4.16 11.99 26.69
C ILE A 229 -3.03 12.62 25.90
N GLY A 230 -1.81 12.44 26.38
CA GLY A 230 -0.58 12.85 25.70
C GLY A 230 0.48 11.77 25.78
N ILE A 231 1.46 11.82 24.89
CA ILE A 231 2.65 10.97 24.91
C ILE A 231 3.90 11.81 25.17
N ASN A 232 4.76 11.34 26.06
CA ASN A 232 6.07 11.95 26.26
C ASN A 232 7.03 11.48 25.15
N GLN A 233 7.68 12.42 24.46
CA GLN A 233 8.55 12.13 23.31
C GLN A 233 9.90 11.52 23.68
N ILE A 234 10.30 11.56 24.96
CA ILE A 234 11.59 11.05 25.44
C ILE A 234 11.49 9.58 25.83
N ASP A 235 10.47 9.23 26.62
CA ASP A 235 10.29 7.89 27.17
C ASP A 235 9.12 7.11 26.58
N PHE A 236 8.39 7.73 25.64
CA PHE A 236 7.24 7.17 24.92
C PHE A 236 6.11 6.66 25.83
N ARG A 237 6.03 7.15 27.07
CA ARG A 237 4.93 6.84 27.99
C ARG A 237 3.80 7.84 27.81
N THR A 238 2.58 7.33 27.82
CA THR A 238 1.37 8.16 27.85
C THR A 238 1.04 8.65 29.25
N THR A 239 0.41 9.82 29.29
CA THR A 239 -0.25 10.36 30.50
C THR A 239 -1.71 10.61 30.16
N ILE A 240 -2.62 10.10 31.00
CA ILE A 240 -4.06 10.32 30.87
C ILE A 240 -4.57 11.19 32.01
N PHE A 241 -5.43 12.15 31.69
CA PHE A 241 -6.13 13.01 32.62
C PHE A 241 -7.63 12.76 32.48
N SER A 242 -8.33 12.60 33.59
CA SER A 242 -9.80 12.55 33.59
C SER A 242 -10.36 12.97 34.94
N ASN A 243 -11.54 13.59 34.94
CA ASN A 243 -12.32 13.82 36.17
C ASN A 243 -13.16 12.61 36.59
N GLY A 244 -13.24 11.57 35.75
CA GLY A 244 -13.84 10.28 36.09
C GLY A 244 -12.79 9.21 36.35
N THR A 245 -13.20 8.14 37.01
CA THR A 245 -12.36 6.96 37.19
C THR A 245 -12.32 6.17 35.89
N ILE A 246 -11.10 5.91 35.41
CA ILE A 246 -10.85 5.19 34.16
C ILE A 246 -10.74 3.70 34.47
N ARG A 247 -11.57 2.88 33.82
CA ARG A 247 -11.55 1.42 33.96
C ARG A 247 -10.94 0.78 32.72
N PHE A 248 -9.75 0.20 32.90
CA PHE A 248 -9.16 -0.70 31.91
C PHE A 248 -9.49 -2.17 32.16
N ASN A 249 -10.14 -2.53 33.27
CA ASN A 249 -10.60 -3.89 33.55
C ASN A 249 -11.91 -4.21 32.81
N VAL A 250 -11.85 -4.12 31.48
CA VAL A 250 -12.96 -4.42 30.56
C VAL A 250 -12.47 -5.39 29.49
N ASN A 251 -13.41 -6.07 28.82
CA ASN A 251 -13.06 -6.87 27.64
C ASN A 251 -12.50 -5.98 26.53
N ASN A 252 -11.51 -6.51 25.82
CA ASN A 252 -10.81 -5.82 24.72
C ASN A 252 -10.20 -4.48 25.13
N SER A 253 -9.65 -4.43 26.35
CA SER A 253 -9.09 -3.22 26.93
C SER A 253 -7.98 -2.61 26.08
N ILE A 254 -8.05 -1.30 25.84
CA ILE A 254 -6.99 -0.53 25.19
C ILE A 254 -5.82 -0.20 26.13
N GLY A 255 -5.99 -0.40 27.44
CA GLY A 255 -5.00 -0.05 28.47
C GLY A 255 -3.58 -0.54 28.14
N PRO A 256 -3.37 -1.83 27.82
CA PRO A 256 -2.05 -2.36 27.46
C PRO A 256 -1.41 -1.70 26.24
N LEU A 257 -2.20 -1.34 25.21
CA LEU A 257 -1.71 -0.63 24.03
C LEU A 257 -1.19 0.76 24.42
N LEU A 258 -1.89 1.43 25.34
CA LEU A 258 -1.50 2.72 25.90
C LEU A 258 -0.41 2.61 26.98
N GLY A 259 0.07 1.41 27.32
CA GLY A 259 1.11 1.19 28.35
C GLY A 259 0.60 1.12 29.79
N PHE A 260 -0.72 1.10 30.00
CA PHE A 260 -1.35 0.96 31.32
C PHE A 260 -1.58 -0.50 31.69
N GLU A 261 -1.58 -0.77 33.00
CA GLU A 261 -2.01 -2.04 33.54
C GLU A 261 -3.54 -2.16 33.52
N ILE A 262 -4.04 -3.39 33.49
CA ILE A 262 -5.48 -3.68 33.53
C ILE A 262 -5.97 -3.47 34.98
N LYS A 263 -6.34 -2.24 35.30
CA LYS A 263 -6.91 -1.84 36.61
C LYS A 263 -7.70 -0.53 36.48
N ASN A 264 -8.24 -0.07 37.59
CA ASN A 264 -8.94 1.21 37.69
C ASN A 264 -7.96 2.32 38.08
N TYR A 265 -8.16 3.50 37.51
CA TYR A 265 -7.35 4.69 37.75
C TYR A 265 -8.27 5.83 38.20
N GLU A 266 -8.08 6.27 39.44
CA GLU A 266 -8.92 7.30 40.10
C GLU A 266 -8.89 8.66 39.38
N PRO A 267 -9.86 9.56 39.60
CA PRO A 267 -9.91 10.86 38.95
C PRO A 267 -8.65 11.71 39.20
N ARG A 268 -8.03 12.24 38.14
CA ARG A 268 -6.87 13.16 38.19
C ARG A 268 -6.90 14.18 37.05
N MET A 269 -7.24 15.42 37.38
CA MET A 269 -7.36 16.53 36.42
C MET A 269 -6.22 17.57 36.48
N HIS A 270 -5.58 17.80 37.63
CA HIS A 270 -4.86 19.06 37.85
C HIS A 270 -3.37 18.99 38.25
N ILE A 271 -2.79 17.81 38.55
CA ILE A 271 -1.41 17.78 39.07
C ILE A 271 -0.45 16.91 38.22
N ASP A 272 -0.70 15.62 37.99
CA ASP A 272 0.25 14.78 37.19
C ASP A 272 -0.40 13.80 36.21
N GLY A 273 -1.74 13.76 36.15
CA GLY A 273 -2.47 12.69 35.46
C GLY A 273 -2.06 11.30 35.96
N HIS A 274 -2.40 10.28 35.17
CA HIS A 274 -1.87 8.92 35.33
C HIS A 274 -0.86 8.65 34.23
N ARG A 275 0.39 8.48 34.62
CA ARG A 275 1.44 8.04 33.70
C ARG A 275 1.44 6.52 33.58
N SER A 276 1.59 6.03 32.35
CA SER A 276 1.65 4.60 32.05
C SER A 276 2.87 3.92 32.69
N GLN A 277 2.69 2.65 33.06
CA GLN A 277 3.74 1.82 33.65
C GLN A 277 4.76 1.38 32.60
N LYS A 278 4.29 1.16 31.37
CA LYS A 278 5.07 0.70 30.22
C LYS A 278 5.10 1.77 29.11
N VAL A 279 5.99 1.58 28.15
CA VAL A 279 6.01 2.37 26.91
C VAL A 279 4.73 2.09 26.11
N THR A 280 4.19 3.13 25.49
CA THR A 280 3.03 3.06 24.60
C THR A 280 3.39 2.24 23.36
N ASN A 281 2.61 1.20 23.06
CA ASN A 281 2.89 0.32 21.93
C ASN A 281 1.95 0.60 20.75
N LEU A 282 2.21 1.71 20.03
CA LEU A 282 1.46 2.06 18.83
C LEU A 282 1.98 1.38 17.55
N ILE A 283 3.15 0.73 17.63
CA ILE A 283 3.78 0.02 16.51
C ILE A 283 3.29 -1.43 16.55
N SER A 284 2.47 -1.83 15.59
CA SER A 284 1.98 -3.22 15.49
C SER A 284 2.92 -4.16 14.72
N VAL A 285 3.87 -3.61 13.96
CA VAL A 285 4.76 -4.38 13.09
C VAL A 285 6.22 -3.98 13.31
N ASN A 286 7.05 -4.96 13.66
CA ASN A 286 8.49 -4.76 13.89
C ASN A 286 9.31 -4.83 12.59
N SER A 287 8.84 -5.61 11.62
CA SER A 287 9.59 -5.91 10.40
C SER A 287 8.64 -6.18 9.22
N ILE A 288 9.00 -5.63 8.06
CA ILE A 288 8.38 -5.85 6.76
C ILE A 288 9.35 -6.70 5.94
N LYS A 289 8.89 -7.88 5.55
CA LYS A 289 9.67 -8.84 4.76
C LYS A 289 9.14 -8.89 3.33
N VAL A 290 10.03 -8.67 2.37
CA VAL A 290 9.73 -8.84 0.94
C VAL A 290 10.09 -10.25 0.54
N MET A 291 9.09 -11.01 0.10
CA MET A 291 9.24 -12.39 -0.34
C MET A 291 9.05 -12.49 -1.85
N CYS A 292 9.89 -13.30 -2.50
CA CYS A 292 9.79 -13.61 -3.91
C CYS A 292 9.88 -15.12 -4.11
N ASN A 293 8.77 -15.75 -4.50
CA ASN A 293 8.65 -17.20 -4.62
C ASN A 293 9.58 -17.86 -5.65
N ILE A 294 10.17 -17.07 -6.55
CA ILE A 294 11.17 -17.54 -7.52
C ILE A 294 12.61 -17.37 -7.03
N ALA A 295 12.85 -16.72 -5.88
CA ALA A 295 14.20 -16.54 -5.35
C ALA A 295 14.67 -17.78 -4.56
N GLN A 296 15.95 -18.15 -4.74
CA GLN A 296 16.69 -19.18 -4.00
C GLN A 296 17.82 -18.57 -3.15
N GLY A 297 18.29 -19.33 -2.17
CA GLY A 297 19.49 -19.01 -1.40
C GLY A 297 19.25 -18.18 -0.13
N SER A 298 18.00 -17.81 0.15
CA SER A 298 17.61 -17.25 1.45
C SER A 298 17.33 -18.37 2.43
N PHE A 299 17.76 -18.21 3.69
CA PHE A 299 17.53 -19.17 4.76
C PHE A 299 16.98 -18.44 6.00
N ASN A 300 16.00 -19.04 6.66
CA ASN A 300 15.48 -18.60 7.95
C ASN A 300 15.58 -19.76 8.93
N ASN A 301 16.37 -19.62 9.99
CA ASN A 301 16.64 -20.69 10.96
C ASN A 301 17.07 -22.01 10.29
N HIS A 302 18.01 -21.95 9.35
CA HIS A 302 18.51 -23.07 8.53
C HIS A 302 17.49 -23.71 7.57
N MET A 303 16.25 -23.23 7.55
CA MET A 303 15.24 -23.65 6.58
C MET A 303 15.29 -22.74 5.34
N PRO A 304 15.18 -23.29 4.12
CA PRO A 304 15.06 -22.48 2.90
C PRO A 304 13.90 -21.48 3.00
N SER A 305 14.13 -20.27 2.51
CA SER A 305 13.20 -19.15 2.53
C SER A 305 13.20 -18.44 1.17
N HIS A 306 12.20 -17.60 0.96
CA HIS A 306 12.04 -16.76 -0.23
C HIS A 306 12.20 -15.27 0.08
N SER A 307 12.72 -14.94 1.27
CA SER A 307 12.94 -13.56 1.70
C SER A 307 14.12 -12.94 0.95
N ILE A 308 13.86 -11.89 0.17
CA ILE A 308 14.90 -11.17 -0.57
C ILE A 308 15.29 -9.85 0.09
N TYR A 309 14.45 -9.33 0.99
CA TYR A 309 14.71 -8.09 1.72
C TYR A 309 13.90 -8.02 3.01
N GLU A 310 14.46 -7.38 4.03
CA GLU A 310 13.81 -7.16 5.33
C GLU A 310 14.13 -5.74 5.81
N LEU A 311 13.11 -5.03 6.32
CA LEU A 311 13.28 -3.70 6.89
C LEU A 311 12.33 -3.48 8.06
N SER A 312 12.68 -2.59 8.97
CA SER A 312 11.75 -2.10 10.00
C SER A 312 11.09 -0.80 9.53
N PRO A 313 9.80 -0.58 9.80
CA PRO A 313 9.16 0.70 9.55
C PRO A 313 9.74 1.75 10.51
N THR A 314 10.62 2.62 10.02
CA THR A 314 11.25 3.70 10.82
C THR A 314 10.48 5.02 10.75
N GLU A 315 9.61 5.12 9.75
CA GLU A 315 8.77 6.27 9.45
C GLU A 315 7.54 6.33 10.37
N ASN A 316 6.99 7.54 10.58
CA ASN A 316 5.80 7.71 11.40
C ASN A 316 4.58 6.96 10.82
N ILE A 317 3.62 6.67 11.69
CA ILE A 317 2.32 6.14 11.28
C ILE A 317 1.66 7.08 10.26
N GLY A 318 1.07 6.51 9.21
CA GLY A 318 0.37 7.23 8.16
C GLY A 318 1.26 7.85 7.09
N THR A 319 2.60 7.79 7.21
CA THR A 319 3.50 8.32 6.18
C THR A 319 3.85 7.26 5.13
N LYS A 320 4.37 7.73 3.99
CA LYS A 320 4.82 6.87 2.90
C LYS A 320 6.23 6.36 3.21
N LEU A 321 6.36 5.05 3.33
CA LEU A 321 7.65 4.37 3.44
C LEU A 321 8.21 4.11 2.04
N ILE A 322 9.43 4.59 1.79
CA ILE A 322 10.16 4.39 0.54
C ILE A 322 11.50 3.77 0.89
N GLN A 323 11.74 2.55 0.41
CA GLN A 323 12.97 1.82 0.69
C GLN A 323 13.66 1.44 -0.62
N SER A 324 14.87 1.97 -0.81
CA SER A 324 15.74 1.70 -1.96
C SER A 324 17.08 1.18 -1.44
N PRO A 325 17.35 -0.14 -1.49
CA PRO A 325 18.59 -0.70 -0.98
C PRO A 325 19.80 -0.07 -1.66
N THR A 326 20.77 0.42 -0.87
CA THR A 326 22.00 1.03 -1.40
C THR A 326 22.92 -0.01 -2.04
N ASN A 327 23.02 -1.17 -1.39
CA ASN A 327 23.72 -2.34 -1.90
C ASN A 327 22.67 -3.38 -2.31
N LEU A 328 22.65 -3.72 -3.60
CA LEU A 328 21.75 -4.74 -4.12
C LEU A 328 22.29 -6.12 -3.75
N ILE A 329 21.46 -6.92 -3.06
CA ILE A 329 21.72 -8.33 -2.80
C ILE A 329 21.02 -9.13 -3.89
N TYR A 330 21.79 -9.91 -4.64
CA TYR A 330 21.33 -10.72 -5.75
C TYR A 330 21.08 -12.15 -5.28
N TYR A 331 19.89 -12.67 -5.58
CA TYR A 331 19.48 -14.05 -5.29
C TYR A 331 19.32 -14.81 -6.60
N LYS A 332 19.78 -16.05 -6.64
CA LYS A 332 19.56 -16.91 -7.81
C LYS A 332 18.08 -17.24 -7.96
N LEU A 333 17.65 -17.47 -9.20
CA LEU A 333 16.28 -17.84 -9.50
C LEU A 333 16.05 -19.36 -9.52
N ASN A 334 14.85 -19.80 -9.12
CA ASN A 334 14.33 -21.16 -9.28
C ASN A 334 14.21 -21.48 -10.77
N LYS A 335 14.79 -22.61 -11.19
CA LYS A 335 14.55 -23.22 -12.51
C LYS A 335 13.18 -23.87 -12.59
#